data_AF-W7MX08-F1
#
_entry.id   AF-W7MX08-F1
#
_cell.length_a   1.000
_cell.length_b   1.000
_cell.length_c   1.000
_cell.angle_alpha   90.00
_cell.angle_beta   90.00
_cell.angle_gamma   90.00
#
_symmetry.space_group_name_H-M   'P 1'
#
loop_
_entity.id
_entity.type
_entity.pdbx_description
1 polymer ?
#
loop_
_entity_poly.entity_id
_entity_poly.type
_entity_poly.pdbx_seq_one_letter_code
_entity_poly.pdbx_strand_id
1 'polypeptide(L)'
;MSKIHGLELTQIGDLNIWNAHNPRERFWASRTKQLHASHVSTYDRLWSNLPYMRPLATIITDTLDWYGTDEHGGRVHDLLGTRCDPYINTVLSGGQYNFQCHSNLTRAVLPYGLNEGDVHDVINIFQVTGLDDQGRYFMNPCPAEKGDYIEFLAEQDLLMALSTCPGGDLSLWGFGEDSEEEMIKCCRPLKVEVYRLKDESLLQKGGWKPAEVSGYKGRHGLDVPLGENREEKA
;
A
#
# COMPACT_ATOMS: atom_id res chain seq x y z
N MET A 1 -6.30 11.27 11.05
CA MET A 1 -5.50 11.65 9.86
C MET A 1 -4.08 11.22 10.13
N SER A 2 -3.41 10.60 9.17
CA SER A 2 -2.01 10.22 9.29
C SER A 2 -1.23 10.87 8.15
N LYS A 3 0.00 11.32 8.44
CA LYS A 3 0.88 12.01 7.50
C LYS A 3 2.22 11.31 7.48
N ILE A 4 2.74 11.03 6.30
CA ILE A 4 4.04 10.38 6.12
C ILE A 4 4.99 11.40 5.49
N HIS A 5 6.12 11.65 6.15
CA HIS A 5 7.13 12.64 5.79
C HIS A 5 8.47 11.99 5.43
N GLY A 6 9.17 12.58 4.44
CA GLY A 6 10.62 12.48 4.36
C GLY A 6 11.28 13.37 5.42
N LEU A 7 12.04 12.78 6.35
CA LEU A 7 12.60 13.52 7.50
C LEU A 7 13.76 14.44 7.14
N GLU A 8 14.65 13.98 6.25
CA GLU A 8 15.91 14.69 5.99
C GLU A 8 16.31 14.69 4.51
N LEU A 9 16.00 13.62 3.76
CA LEU A 9 16.36 13.40 2.36
C LEU A 9 15.39 12.36 1.73
N THR A 10 15.48 12.19 0.41
CA THR A 10 14.68 11.29 -0.44
C THR A 10 14.71 9.83 0.04
N GLN A 11 13.53 9.21 0.23
CA GLN A 11 13.38 7.80 0.60
C GLN A 11 12.03 7.27 0.15
N ILE A 12 12.02 6.04 -0.38
CA ILE A 12 10.79 5.32 -0.73
C ILE A 12 10.25 4.50 0.44
N GLY A 13 8.92 4.43 0.57
CA GLY A 13 8.26 3.68 1.62
C GLY A 13 7.23 2.69 1.10
N ASP A 14 7.33 1.42 1.51
CA ASP A 14 6.34 0.39 1.20
C ASP A 14 5.28 0.35 2.31
N LEU A 15 4.03 0.66 1.96
CA LEU A 15 2.92 0.75 2.91
C LEU A 15 1.93 -0.41 2.77
N ASN A 16 1.61 -1.07 3.88
CA ASN A 16 0.46 -1.96 4.02
C ASN A 16 -0.57 -1.39 5.00
N ILE A 17 -1.84 -1.69 4.75
CA ILE A 17 -2.97 -1.15 5.50
C ILE A 17 -3.98 -2.27 5.77
N TRP A 18 -4.39 -2.42 7.02
CA TRP A 18 -5.43 -3.32 7.47
C TRP A 18 -6.51 -2.56 8.23
N ASN A 19 -7.73 -3.10 8.26
CA ASN A 19 -8.68 -2.73 9.30
C ASN A 19 -8.13 -3.17 10.67
N ALA A 20 -8.09 -2.26 11.64
CA ALA A 20 -7.49 -2.50 12.95
C ALA A 20 -8.18 -3.61 13.77
N HIS A 21 -9.47 -3.85 13.50
CA HIS A 21 -10.31 -4.80 14.23
C HIS A 21 -10.55 -6.09 13.46
N ASN A 22 -10.14 -6.16 12.18
CA ASN A 22 -10.30 -7.32 11.32
C ASN A 22 -9.20 -7.34 10.23
N PRO A 23 -8.05 -7.96 10.47
CA PRO A 23 -6.92 -7.97 9.53
C PRO A 23 -7.17 -8.79 8.25
N ARG A 24 -8.29 -9.51 8.16
CA ARG A 24 -8.73 -10.11 6.88
C ARG A 24 -9.16 -9.03 5.88
N GLU A 25 -9.64 -7.89 6.38
CA GLU A 25 -9.88 -6.68 5.59
C GLU A 25 -8.57 -5.87 5.49
N ARG A 26 -8.02 -5.81 4.29
CA ARG A 26 -6.72 -5.19 4.01
C ARG A 26 -6.69 -4.55 2.64
N PHE A 27 -5.69 -3.71 2.40
CA PHE A 27 -5.54 -2.99 1.15
C PHE A 27 -5.43 -3.92 -0.05
N TRP A 28 -6.02 -3.50 -1.17
CA TRP A 28 -6.02 -4.24 -2.42
C TRP A 28 -5.50 -3.36 -3.57
N ALA A 29 -4.19 -3.42 -3.81
CA ALA A 29 -3.49 -2.64 -4.84
C ALA A 29 -4.13 -2.78 -6.22
N SER A 30 -4.37 -4.01 -6.68
CA SER A 30 -4.95 -4.27 -8.01
C SER A 30 -6.34 -3.66 -8.20
N ARG A 31 -7.20 -3.68 -7.17
CA ARG A 31 -8.54 -3.08 -7.25
C ARG A 31 -8.48 -1.57 -7.19
N THR A 32 -7.62 -1.03 -6.33
CA THR A 32 -7.37 0.41 -6.25
C THR A 32 -6.89 0.93 -7.60
N LYS A 33 -5.93 0.23 -8.23
CA LYS A 33 -5.45 0.51 -9.58
C LYS A 33 -6.55 0.49 -10.63
N GLN A 34 -7.48 -0.47 -10.55
CA GLN A 34 -8.61 -0.56 -11.48
C GLN A 34 -9.61 0.59 -11.33
N LEU A 35 -9.79 1.13 -10.12
CA LEU A 35 -10.74 2.20 -9.83
C LEU A 35 -10.15 3.60 -10.04
N HIS A 36 -8.84 3.73 -9.87
CA HIS A 36 -8.11 4.99 -9.98
C HIS A 36 -7.15 4.94 -11.18
N ALA A 37 -5.87 4.66 -10.92
CA ALA A 37 -4.85 4.52 -11.96
C ALA A 37 -3.69 3.66 -11.45
N SER A 38 -2.65 3.46 -12.28
CA SER A 38 -1.40 2.79 -11.87
C SER A 38 -0.68 3.47 -10.70
N HIS A 39 -1.00 4.73 -10.45
CA HIS A 39 -0.45 5.58 -9.41
C HIS A 39 -1.58 6.39 -8.78
N VAL A 40 -1.49 6.67 -7.49
CA VAL A 40 -2.54 7.35 -6.73
C VAL A 40 -2.05 8.69 -6.18
N SER A 41 -2.94 9.68 -6.14
CA SER A 41 -2.64 10.99 -5.57
C SER A 41 -3.86 11.53 -4.81
N THR A 42 -3.87 12.83 -4.55
CA THR A 42 -4.91 13.53 -3.81
C THR A 42 -6.32 13.16 -4.32
N TYR A 43 -7.20 12.85 -3.37
CA TYR A 43 -8.58 12.39 -3.52
C TYR A 43 -8.79 10.93 -3.93
N ASP A 44 -7.74 10.21 -4.32
CA ASP A 44 -7.85 8.77 -4.55
C ASP A 44 -8.08 8.02 -3.23
N ARG A 45 -8.80 6.90 -3.33
CA ARG A 45 -9.17 6.06 -2.19
C ARG A 45 -8.41 4.76 -2.26
N LEU A 46 -7.93 4.31 -1.11
CA LEU A 46 -7.24 3.03 -0.96
C LEU A 46 -8.26 1.98 -0.54
N TRP A 47 -8.56 1.05 -1.44
CA TRP A 47 -9.70 0.15 -1.28
C TRP A 47 -9.32 -1.18 -0.63
N SER A 48 -10.22 -1.73 0.18
CA SER A 48 -10.06 -3.05 0.78
C SER A 48 -10.38 -4.21 -0.16
N ASN A 49 -9.83 -5.38 0.15
CA ASN A 49 -10.04 -6.64 -0.54
C ASN A 49 -11.48 -7.18 -0.42
N LEU A 50 -11.82 -8.18 -1.24
CA LEU A 50 -13.07 -8.93 -1.09
C LEU A 50 -13.06 -9.76 0.20
N PRO A 51 -14.22 -9.94 0.86
CA PRO A 51 -15.56 -9.48 0.47
C PRO A 51 -15.92 -8.06 0.96
N TYR A 52 -14.96 -7.31 1.53
CA TYR A 52 -15.22 -6.05 2.22
C TYR A 52 -15.48 -4.90 1.24
N MET A 53 -14.56 -4.70 0.30
CA MET A 53 -14.66 -3.76 -0.83
C MET A 53 -15.19 -2.38 -0.44
N ARG A 54 -14.45 -1.68 0.44
CA ARG A 54 -14.74 -0.30 0.86
C ARG A 54 -13.44 0.50 1.05
N PRO A 55 -13.49 1.83 1.08
CA PRO A 55 -12.32 2.65 1.38
C PRO A 55 -11.74 2.37 2.77
N LEU A 56 -10.43 2.15 2.84
CA LEU A 56 -9.65 2.13 4.08
C LEU A 56 -9.16 3.54 4.43
N ALA A 57 -8.61 4.23 3.44
CA ALA A 57 -8.10 5.58 3.57
C ALA A 57 -8.32 6.38 2.28
N THR A 58 -8.36 7.70 2.41
CA THR A 58 -8.43 8.66 1.30
C THR A 58 -7.22 9.57 1.37
N ILE A 59 -6.51 9.75 0.26
CA ILE A 59 -5.40 10.70 0.18
C ILE A 59 -6.00 12.10 0.18
N ILE A 60 -5.61 12.95 1.13
CA ILE A 60 -6.12 14.32 1.24
C ILE A 60 -5.10 15.38 0.82
N THR A 61 -3.82 15.00 0.81
CA THR A 61 -2.74 15.85 0.33
C THR A 61 -1.62 14.97 -0.24
N ASP A 62 -1.14 15.34 -1.43
CA ASP A 62 0.09 14.84 -2.03
C ASP A 62 0.92 16.05 -2.48
N THR A 63 2.11 16.21 -1.88
CA THR A 63 3.03 17.30 -2.23
C THR A 63 3.79 17.08 -3.53
N LEU A 64 3.78 15.85 -4.07
CA LEU A 64 4.43 15.47 -5.33
C LEU A 64 3.45 15.37 -6.50
N ASP A 65 2.19 15.80 -6.35
CA ASP A 65 1.19 15.82 -7.43
C ASP A 65 1.70 16.59 -8.67
N TRP A 66 2.56 17.60 -8.46
CA TRP A 66 3.20 18.35 -9.55
C TRP A 66 4.06 17.49 -10.48
N TYR A 67 4.55 16.33 -10.03
CA TYR A 67 5.40 15.44 -10.82
C TYR A 67 4.67 14.93 -12.07
N GLY A 68 3.36 14.72 -11.97
CA GLY A 68 2.53 14.34 -13.10
C GLY A 68 2.98 13.04 -13.75
N THR A 69 3.52 13.13 -14.97
CA THR A 69 4.07 12.01 -15.74
C THR A 69 5.35 12.45 -16.42
N ASP A 70 6.44 11.72 -16.21
CA ASP A 70 7.73 12.01 -16.81
C ASP A 70 7.79 11.62 -18.31
N GLU A 71 8.90 11.94 -18.98
CA GLU A 71 9.11 11.68 -20.41
C GLU A 71 9.13 10.18 -20.79
N HIS A 72 9.25 9.29 -19.79
CA HIS A 72 9.24 7.84 -19.93
C HIS A 72 7.91 7.21 -19.48
N GLY A 73 6.92 8.02 -19.09
CA GLY A 73 5.64 7.53 -18.58
C GLY A 73 5.64 7.21 -17.08
N GLY A 74 6.70 7.58 -16.37
CA GLY A 74 6.88 7.37 -14.93
C GLY A 74 6.04 8.32 -14.10
N ARG A 75 5.51 7.85 -12.96
CA ARG A 75 4.75 8.67 -12.00
C ARG A 75 5.06 8.23 -10.56
N VAL A 76 4.72 9.05 -9.57
CA VAL A 76 4.94 8.75 -8.13
C VAL A 76 3.78 7.99 -7.49
N HIS A 77 4.03 7.28 -6.39
CA HIS A 77 3.00 6.58 -5.57
C HIS A 77 2.35 5.38 -6.27
N ASP A 78 3.16 4.36 -6.54
CA ASP A 78 2.81 3.29 -7.48
C ASP A 78 1.99 2.11 -6.90
N LEU A 79 1.17 1.50 -7.76
CA LEU A 79 0.35 0.29 -7.57
C LEU A 79 0.59 -0.82 -8.62
N LEU A 80 1.62 -0.67 -9.46
CA LEU A 80 2.14 -1.65 -10.41
C LEU A 80 3.01 -2.71 -9.71
N GLY A 81 3.88 -2.28 -8.80
CA GLY A 81 4.79 -3.12 -8.05
C GLY A 81 4.12 -3.93 -6.94
N THR A 82 4.88 -4.85 -6.36
CA THR A 82 4.48 -5.66 -5.20
C THR A 82 5.15 -5.17 -3.92
N ARG A 83 6.45 -5.47 -3.79
CA ARG A 83 7.43 -5.04 -2.76
C ARG A 83 8.73 -5.79 -3.04
N CYS A 84 9.87 -5.24 -2.64
CA CYS A 84 11.10 -6.04 -2.65
C CYS A 84 11.00 -7.17 -1.60
N ASP A 85 11.46 -8.37 -1.95
CA ASP A 85 11.28 -9.56 -1.13
C ASP A 85 12.47 -10.54 -1.21
N PRO A 86 12.75 -11.28 -0.11
CA PRO A 86 13.92 -12.16 -0.02
C PRO A 86 13.84 -13.34 -0.98
N TYR A 87 12.64 -13.71 -1.42
CA TYR A 87 12.43 -14.87 -2.27
C TYR A 87 12.87 -14.58 -3.70
N ILE A 88 12.43 -13.45 -4.27
CA ILE A 88 12.87 -13.06 -5.61
C ILE A 88 14.37 -12.76 -5.63
N ASN A 89 14.91 -12.17 -4.56
CA ASN A 89 16.36 -11.99 -4.43
C ASN A 89 17.09 -13.34 -4.47
N THR A 90 16.65 -14.31 -3.68
CA THR A 90 17.21 -15.67 -3.69
C THR A 90 17.16 -16.29 -5.08
N VAL A 91 16.05 -16.13 -5.82
CA VAL A 91 15.89 -16.67 -7.18
C VAL A 91 16.84 -16.00 -8.18
N LEU A 92 17.04 -14.68 -8.08
CA LEU A 92 17.79 -13.91 -9.07
C LEU A 92 19.29 -13.82 -8.80
N SER A 93 19.70 -13.73 -7.53
CA SER A 93 21.10 -13.54 -7.12
C SER A 93 21.70 -14.74 -6.38
N GLY A 94 20.86 -15.64 -5.86
CA GLY A 94 21.30 -16.72 -4.95
C GLY A 94 21.59 -16.23 -3.52
N GLY A 95 21.53 -14.93 -3.26
CA GLY A 95 21.81 -14.33 -1.95
C GLY A 95 20.69 -14.52 -0.92
N GLN A 96 21.00 -14.24 0.35
CA GLN A 96 20.05 -14.26 1.46
C GLN A 96 20.05 -12.90 2.16
N TYR A 97 19.00 -12.11 1.96
CA TYR A 97 18.90 -10.77 2.54
C TYR A 97 17.57 -10.54 3.25
N ASN A 98 17.64 -10.27 4.56
CA ASN A 98 16.46 -10.25 5.45
C ASN A 98 15.89 -8.85 5.72
N PHE A 99 16.40 -7.81 5.07
CA PHE A 99 15.99 -6.40 5.33
C PHE A 99 15.26 -5.75 4.15
N GLN A 100 14.76 -6.57 3.23
CA GLN A 100 13.79 -6.15 2.22
C GLN A 100 12.41 -5.85 2.81
N CYS A 101 11.62 -5.06 2.08
CA CYS A 101 10.32 -4.56 2.52
C CYS A 101 9.39 -5.67 2.97
N HIS A 102 9.36 -6.81 2.27
CA HIS A 102 8.60 -7.97 2.69
C HIS A 102 8.94 -8.41 4.12
N SER A 103 10.23 -8.65 4.40
CA SER A 103 10.70 -9.09 5.72
C SER A 103 10.51 -8.01 6.79
N ASN A 104 10.70 -6.74 6.43
CA ASN A 104 10.48 -5.59 7.33
C ASN A 104 9.01 -5.51 7.76
N LEU A 105 8.08 -5.60 6.81
CA LEU A 105 6.64 -5.59 7.06
C LEU A 105 6.21 -6.81 7.87
N THR A 106 6.68 -8.01 7.51
CA THR A 106 6.41 -9.24 8.27
C THR A 106 6.77 -9.06 9.74
N ARG A 107 8.00 -8.59 10.04
CA ARG A 107 8.42 -8.34 11.43
C ARG A 107 7.61 -7.25 12.11
N ALA A 108 7.25 -6.18 11.40
CA ALA A 108 6.50 -5.06 11.96
C ALA A 108 5.09 -5.47 12.44
N VAL A 109 4.48 -6.47 11.80
CA VAL A 109 3.12 -6.89 12.11
C VAL A 109 3.02 -8.04 13.13
N LEU A 110 4.11 -8.76 13.42
CA LEU A 110 4.12 -9.85 14.42
C LEU A 110 3.56 -9.43 15.79
N PRO A 111 3.92 -8.25 16.36
CA PRO A 111 3.39 -7.83 17.66
C PRO A 111 1.87 -7.59 17.66
N TYR A 112 1.25 -7.46 16.49
CA TYR A 112 -0.19 -7.28 16.30
C TYR A 112 -0.93 -8.60 16.02
N GLY A 113 -0.25 -9.74 16.16
CA GLY A 113 -0.84 -11.07 15.99
C GLY A 113 -1.00 -11.51 14.53
N LEU A 114 -0.36 -10.80 13.59
CA LEU A 114 -0.33 -11.15 12.18
C LEU A 114 0.92 -11.98 11.85
N ASN A 115 0.92 -12.57 10.66
CA ASN A 115 2.05 -13.33 10.13
C ASN A 115 2.41 -12.88 8.71
N GLU A 116 3.44 -13.50 8.13
CA GLU A 116 3.91 -13.24 6.78
C GLU A 116 2.82 -13.30 5.70
N GLY A 117 1.86 -14.23 5.84
CA GLY A 117 0.74 -14.39 4.91
C GLY A 117 -0.28 -13.24 4.95
N ASP A 118 -0.22 -12.36 5.96
CA ASP A 118 -1.07 -11.17 6.05
C ASP A 118 -0.45 -9.95 5.33
N VAL A 119 0.86 -9.99 5.03
CA VAL A 119 1.56 -8.99 4.22
C VAL A 119 1.10 -9.11 2.77
N HIS A 120 0.81 -7.97 2.15
CA HIS A 120 0.18 -7.90 0.83
C HIS A 120 0.91 -6.88 -0.06
N ASP A 121 0.51 -6.81 -1.33
CA ASP A 121 1.07 -5.82 -2.26
C ASP A 121 0.85 -4.40 -1.71
N VAL A 122 1.91 -3.60 -1.79
CA VAL A 122 2.03 -2.34 -1.08
C VAL A 122 1.50 -1.18 -1.93
N ILE A 123 1.48 -0.01 -1.31
CA ILE A 123 1.57 1.26 -2.04
C ILE A 123 3.02 1.69 -1.93
N ASN A 124 3.71 1.90 -3.06
CA ASN A 124 5.09 2.34 -3.07
C ASN A 124 5.14 3.86 -2.98
N ILE A 125 5.14 4.38 -1.75
CA ILE A 125 5.10 5.80 -1.44
C ILE A 125 6.41 6.46 -1.90
N PHE A 126 6.28 7.57 -2.64
CA PHE A 126 7.36 8.35 -3.25
C PHE A 126 8.10 7.66 -4.41
N GLN A 127 7.87 6.38 -4.67
CA GLN A 127 8.55 5.65 -5.74
C GLN A 127 8.06 6.11 -7.11
N VAL A 128 8.99 6.34 -8.04
CA VAL A 128 8.67 6.57 -9.45
C VAL A 128 8.74 5.27 -10.21
N THR A 129 7.63 4.88 -10.85
CA THR A 129 7.59 3.71 -11.72
C THR A 129 6.76 3.96 -12.95
N GLY A 130 6.91 3.08 -13.93
CA GLY A 130 6.10 3.10 -15.14
C GLY A 130 6.18 1.79 -15.89
N LEU A 131 5.48 1.75 -17.02
CA LEU A 131 5.58 0.68 -18.00
C LEU A 131 6.12 1.28 -19.29
N ASP A 132 7.15 0.68 -19.87
CA ASP A 132 7.67 1.11 -21.16
C ASP A 132 6.72 0.76 -22.32
N ASP A 133 7.12 1.09 -23.55
CA ASP A 133 6.33 0.82 -24.77
C ASP A 133 6.01 -0.68 -24.99
N GLN A 134 6.74 -1.58 -24.32
CA GLN A 134 6.51 -3.03 -24.36
C GLN A 134 5.71 -3.53 -23.15
N GLY A 135 5.31 -2.64 -22.24
CA GLY A 135 4.60 -2.97 -21.01
C GLY A 135 5.50 -3.50 -19.89
N ARG A 136 6.82 -3.30 -19.96
CA ARG A 136 7.77 -3.77 -18.94
C ARG A 136 7.92 -2.74 -17.84
N TYR A 137 7.97 -3.22 -16.61
CA TYR A 137 8.11 -2.40 -15.41
C TYR A 137 9.50 -1.77 -15.31
N PHE A 138 9.57 -0.47 -15.04
CA PHE A 138 10.80 0.25 -14.73
C PHE A 138 10.63 1.10 -13.48
N MET A 139 11.75 1.55 -12.92
CA MET A 139 11.81 2.45 -11.78
C MET A 139 12.78 3.59 -12.06
N ASN A 140 12.47 4.78 -11.54
CA ASN A 140 13.33 5.96 -11.64
C ASN A 140 13.66 6.48 -10.22
N PRO A 141 14.72 7.30 -10.10
CA PRO A 141 15.03 7.98 -8.84
C PRO A 141 13.84 8.78 -8.32
N CYS A 142 13.61 8.70 -7.02
CA CYS A 142 12.53 9.41 -6.35
C CYS A 142 12.76 10.94 -6.39
N PRO A 143 11.74 11.76 -6.70
CA PRO A 143 11.85 13.22 -6.79
C PRO A 143 11.65 13.92 -5.44
N ALA A 144 11.32 13.16 -4.38
CA ALA A 144 10.97 13.73 -3.09
C ALA A 144 12.15 14.48 -2.46
N GLU A 145 11.88 15.66 -1.93
CA GLU A 145 12.81 16.46 -1.14
C GLU A 145 12.43 16.44 0.34
N LYS A 146 13.30 17.04 1.17
CA LYS A 146 13.01 17.20 2.59
C LYS A 146 11.74 18.03 2.78
N GLY A 147 10.78 17.46 3.50
CA GLY A 147 9.53 18.13 3.80
C GLY A 147 8.36 17.69 2.91
N ASP A 148 8.62 16.99 1.80
CA ASP A 148 7.57 16.34 1.04
C ASP A 148 6.86 15.27 1.88
N TYR A 149 5.56 15.18 1.65
CA TYR A 149 4.66 14.31 2.35
C TYR A 149 3.47 13.88 1.49
N ILE A 150 2.91 12.75 1.92
CA ILE A 150 1.57 12.31 1.55
C ILE A 150 0.73 12.18 2.82
N GLU A 151 -0.52 12.58 2.76
CA GLU A 151 -1.42 12.64 3.90
C GLU A 151 -2.73 11.89 3.63
N PHE A 152 -3.18 11.12 4.62
CA PHE A 152 -4.34 10.27 4.55
C PHE A 152 -5.39 10.63 5.60
N LEU A 153 -6.64 10.71 5.15
CA LEU A 153 -7.80 10.53 6.00
C LEU A 153 -8.05 9.04 6.16
N ALA A 154 -7.96 8.52 7.40
CA ALA A 154 -8.41 7.17 7.71
C ALA A 154 -9.95 7.14 7.71
N GLU A 155 -10.54 6.32 6.83
CA GLU A 155 -12.01 6.20 6.67
C GLU A 155 -12.64 5.33 7.76
N GLN A 156 -11.80 4.63 8.52
CA GLN A 156 -12.11 3.72 9.61
C GLN A 156 -10.86 3.54 10.50
N ASP A 157 -10.94 2.72 11.55
CA ASP A 157 -9.77 2.39 12.36
C ASP A 157 -8.82 1.48 11.57
N LEU A 158 -7.56 1.90 11.43
CA LEU A 158 -6.56 1.22 10.61
C LEU A 158 -5.34 0.78 11.43
N LEU A 159 -4.82 -0.40 11.10
CA LEU A 159 -3.44 -0.77 11.37
C LEU A 159 -2.63 -0.49 10.10
N MET A 160 -1.53 0.24 10.21
CA MET A 160 -0.66 0.59 9.08
C MET A 160 0.77 0.18 9.41
N ALA A 161 1.43 -0.51 8.48
CA ALA A 161 2.85 -0.85 8.59
C ALA A 161 3.60 -0.25 7.40
N LEU A 162 4.68 0.46 7.69
CA LEU A 162 5.52 1.14 6.70
C LEU A 162 6.94 0.60 6.80
N SER A 163 7.49 0.17 5.66
CA SER A 163 8.90 -0.18 5.53
C SER A 163 9.65 0.92 4.80
N THR A 164 10.77 1.39 5.36
CA THR A 164 11.78 2.16 4.64
C THR A 164 12.52 1.22 3.70
N CYS A 165 12.29 1.35 2.39
CA CYS A 165 12.87 0.45 1.40
C CYS A 165 14.41 0.47 1.43
N PRO A 166 15.10 -0.70 1.46
CA PRO A 166 16.56 -0.74 1.45
C PRO A 166 17.15 -0.23 0.14
N GLY A 167 16.34 -0.04 -0.91
CA GLY A 167 16.71 0.63 -2.16
C GLY A 167 16.88 2.15 -2.04
N GLY A 168 16.56 2.74 -0.88
CA GLY A 168 16.67 4.18 -0.65
C GLY A 168 15.74 5.00 -1.55
N ASP A 169 16.34 5.83 -2.39
CA ASP A 169 15.69 6.64 -3.43
C ASP A 169 15.74 5.99 -4.82
N LEU A 170 16.26 4.75 -4.93
CA LEU A 170 16.52 3.99 -6.16
C LEU A 170 17.60 4.56 -7.08
N SER A 171 18.40 5.54 -6.62
CA SER A 171 19.52 6.08 -7.40
C SER A 171 20.66 5.08 -7.64
N LEU A 172 20.79 4.08 -6.77
CA LEU A 172 21.84 3.03 -6.82
C LEU A 172 21.24 1.61 -6.91
N TRP A 173 20.04 1.45 -7.45
CA TRP A 173 19.33 0.17 -7.43
C TRP A 173 20.05 -0.95 -8.21
N GLY A 174 20.11 -2.14 -7.62
CA GLY A 174 20.65 -3.36 -8.24
C GLY A 174 20.27 -4.63 -7.49
N PHE A 175 20.58 -5.80 -8.06
CA PHE A 175 20.36 -7.12 -7.43
C PHE A 175 21.69 -7.70 -6.92
N GLY A 176 21.64 -8.41 -5.79
CA GLY A 176 22.78 -9.10 -5.18
C GLY A 176 23.48 -8.32 -4.07
N GLU A 177 24.32 -9.02 -3.29
CA GLU A 177 24.95 -8.51 -2.05
C GLU A 177 25.73 -7.20 -2.26
N ASP A 178 26.54 -7.11 -3.33
CA ASP A 178 27.28 -5.88 -3.65
C ASP A 178 26.36 -4.68 -3.91
N SER A 179 25.18 -4.92 -4.50
CA SER A 179 24.19 -3.85 -4.73
C SER A 179 23.51 -3.44 -3.43
N GLU A 180 23.27 -4.39 -2.52
CA GLU A 180 22.63 -4.13 -1.23
C GLU A 180 23.49 -3.21 -0.34
N GLU A 181 24.81 -3.42 -0.32
CA GLU A 181 25.73 -2.56 0.43
C GLU A 181 25.73 -1.11 -0.07
N GLU A 182 25.61 -0.90 -1.38
CA GLU A 182 25.52 0.44 -1.97
C GLU A 182 24.15 1.08 -1.73
N MET A 183 23.06 0.35 -1.92
CA MET A 183 21.70 0.88 -1.75
C MET A 183 21.44 1.36 -0.32
N ILE A 184 21.96 0.65 0.70
CA ILE A 184 21.83 1.05 2.11
C ILE A 184 22.42 2.46 2.36
N LYS A 185 23.43 2.89 1.60
CA LYS A 185 24.04 4.22 1.75
C LYS A 185 23.07 5.35 1.36
N CYS A 186 22.05 5.06 0.55
CA CYS A 186 20.99 5.99 0.18
C CYS A 186 19.75 5.90 1.10
N CYS A 187 19.73 4.98 2.06
CA CYS A 187 18.58 4.82 2.96
C CYS A 187 18.50 5.92 4.01
N ARG A 188 17.28 6.43 4.22
CA ARG A 188 16.96 7.49 5.19
C ARG A 188 15.70 7.11 5.95
N PRO A 189 15.50 7.60 7.18
CA PRO A 189 14.28 7.33 7.92
C PRO A 189 13.07 8.06 7.33
N LEU A 190 11.90 7.42 7.36
CA LEU A 190 10.60 8.07 7.15
C LEU A 190 9.96 8.40 8.50
N LYS A 191 9.24 9.53 8.59
CA LYS A 191 8.44 9.90 9.76
C LYS A 191 6.98 9.69 9.48
N VAL A 192 6.27 9.13 10.44
CA VAL A 192 4.80 9.05 10.45
C VAL A 192 4.28 9.92 11.59
N GLU A 193 3.35 10.82 11.27
CA GLU A 193 2.64 11.65 12.23
C GLU A 193 1.15 11.31 12.20
N VAL A 194 0.51 11.26 13.37
CA VAL A 194 -0.91 10.97 13.50
C VAL A 194 -1.61 12.16 14.13
N TYR A 195 -2.59 12.71 13.42
CA TYR A 195 -3.39 13.86 13.82
C TYR A 195 -4.84 13.48 14.06
N ARG A 196 -5.43 14.14 15.05
CA ARG A 196 -6.86 14.09 15.36
C ARG A 196 -7.49 15.42 15.03
N LEU A 197 -8.68 15.41 14.43
CA LEU A 197 -9.44 16.64 14.19
C LEU A 197 -9.77 17.30 15.55
N LYS A 198 -9.59 18.62 15.62
CA LYS A 198 -9.97 19.39 16.83
C LYS A 198 -11.48 19.34 17.06
N ASP A 199 -12.26 19.43 15.98
CA ASP A 199 -13.70 19.19 15.98
C ASP A 199 -14.00 17.83 15.33
N GLU A 200 -14.28 16.81 16.14
CA GLU A 200 -14.60 15.46 15.65
C GLU A 200 -15.91 15.41 14.85
N SER A 201 -16.79 16.39 15.04
CA SER A 201 -18.05 16.48 14.29
C SER A 201 -17.90 17.14 12.93
N LEU A 202 -16.72 17.68 12.58
CA LEU A 202 -16.48 18.39 11.33
C LEU A 202 -16.88 17.57 10.10
N LEU A 203 -16.44 16.31 10.04
CA LEU A 203 -16.75 15.42 8.92
C LEU A 203 -18.25 15.12 8.83
N GLN A 204 -18.88 14.82 9.96
CA GLN A 204 -20.32 14.54 10.04
C GLN A 204 -21.18 15.75 9.63
N LYS A 205 -20.79 16.96 10.04
CA LYS A 205 -21.41 18.22 9.61
C LYS A 205 -21.28 18.42 8.09
N GLY A 206 -20.17 17.97 7.51
CA GLY A 206 -19.95 17.92 6.06
C GLY A 206 -20.67 16.78 5.33
N GLY A 207 -21.49 15.98 6.03
CA GLY A 207 -22.23 14.87 5.45
C GLY A 207 -21.43 13.58 5.26
N TRP A 208 -20.17 13.53 5.72
CA TRP A 208 -19.37 12.32 5.69
C TRP A 208 -19.95 11.26 6.63
N LYS A 209 -19.89 10.01 6.18
CA LYS A 209 -20.28 8.82 6.95
C LYS A 209 -19.23 7.73 6.73
N PRO A 210 -18.94 6.90 7.74
CA PRO A 210 -18.06 5.75 7.57
C PRO A 210 -18.50 4.86 6.42
N ALA A 211 -17.55 4.35 5.64
CA ALA A 211 -17.87 3.46 4.55
C ALA A 211 -18.37 2.10 5.06
N GLU A 212 -19.50 1.66 4.49
CA GLU A 212 -20.06 0.33 4.76
C GLU A 212 -19.39 -0.73 3.88
N VAL A 213 -19.34 -1.97 4.38
CA VAL A 213 -18.93 -3.13 3.59
C VAL A 213 -19.87 -3.30 2.40
N SER A 214 -19.35 -3.82 1.28
CA SER A 214 -20.14 -4.12 0.09
C SER A 214 -21.43 -4.88 0.42
N GLY A 215 -22.56 -4.37 -0.05
CA GLY A 215 -23.88 -5.00 0.14
C GLY A 215 -24.11 -6.27 -0.69
N TYR A 216 -23.09 -6.77 -1.41
CA TYR A 216 -23.21 -8.02 -2.15
C TYR A 216 -23.42 -9.19 -1.19
N LYS A 217 -24.51 -9.93 -1.37
CA LYS A 217 -24.96 -10.99 -0.44
C LYS A 217 -24.07 -12.23 -0.37
N GLY A 218 -23.00 -12.30 -1.16
CA GLY A 218 -22.08 -13.46 -1.15
C GLY A 218 -22.72 -14.78 -1.58
N ARG A 219 -23.88 -14.74 -2.26
CA ARG A 219 -24.58 -15.97 -2.68
C ARG A 219 -23.94 -16.63 -3.91
N HIS A 220 -23.16 -15.89 -4.71
CA HIS A 220 -22.46 -16.42 -5.89
C HIS A 220 -23.38 -17.18 -6.87
N GLY A 221 -24.63 -16.73 -7.01
CA GLY A 221 -25.63 -17.41 -7.83
C GLY A 221 -26.14 -18.74 -7.28
N LEU A 222 -25.67 -19.18 -6.11
CA LEU A 222 -26.15 -20.38 -5.43
C LEU A 222 -27.48 -20.09 -4.75
N ASP A 223 -28.52 -20.83 -5.14
CA ASP A 223 -29.77 -20.95 -4.38
C ASP A 223 -29.58 -21.84 -3.15
N VAL A 224 -30.50 -21.69 -2.18
CA VAL A 224 -30.48 -22.45 -0.93
C VAL A 224 -30.37 -23.94 -1.28
N PRO A 225 -29.36 -24.69 -0.79
CA PRO A 225 -29.36 -26.13 -0.95
C PRO A 225 -30.66 -26.65 -0.32
N LEU A 226 -31.49 -27.35 -1.10
CA LEU A 226 -32.85 -27.76 -0.72
C LEU A 226 -32.92 -28.73 0.49
N GLY A 227 -31.81 -28.93 1.21
CA GLY A 227 -31.66 -29.98 2.20
C GLY A 227 -31.81 -31.36 1.58
N GLU A 228 -31.76 -32.40 2.42
CA GLU A 228 -32.34 -33.69 2.04
C GLU A 228 -33.85 -33.52 2.02
N ASN A 229 -34.48 -33.66 0.84
CA ASN A 229 -35.93 -33.80 0.75
C ASN A 229 -36.34 -35.00 1.62
N ARG A 230 -36.84 -34.76 2.84
CA ARG A 230 -37.65 -35.76 3.52
C ARG A 230 -38.94 -35.84 2.74
N GLU A 231 -39.02 -36.78 1.81
CA GLU A 231 -40.31 -37.24 1.30
C GLU A 231 -41.18 -37.54 2.52
N GLU A 232 -42.23 -36.72 2.71
CA GLU A 232 -43.31 -37.06 3.62
C GLU A 232 -43.95 -38.34 3.07
N LYS A 233 -43.55 -39.48 3.63
CA LYS A 233 -44.28 -40.73 3.43
C LYS A 233 -45.67 -40.53 4.05
N ALA A 234 -46.65 -40.38 3.16
CA ALA A 234 -48.07 -40.44 3.44
C ALA A 234 -48.48 -41.73 4.18
#